data_AF-A0A4S1DZP8-F1
#
_entry.id   AF-A0A4S1DZP8-F1
#
_cell.length_a   1.000
_cell.length_b   1.000
_cell.length_c   1.000
_cell.angle_alpha   90.00
_cell.angle_beta   90.00
_cell.angle_gamma   90.00
#
_symmetry.space_group_name_H-M   'P 1'
#
loop_
_entity.id
_entity.type
_entity.pdbx_description
1 polymer ?
#
loop_
_entity_poly.entity_id
_entity_poly.type
_entity_poly.pdbx_seq_one_letter_code
_entity_poly.pdbx_strand_id
1 'polypeptide(L)'
;MIFQKYKESLLKLAFFLMFILLLFPSNIKPLVIGFFAVIVINFIYFERLKFDVKYFIINGAIYLLLILSLIYTDDIAYSFKKFESMASLLIFPFLFSFLSRFPLKIYKNIDRFLFYFILSVALLNITFFLMIWLGEEAAFKNVIKHYVFLIDNNILNNYNIHPIYMSIDVCLAIIFCMYLITNKTSAKFTSLLILILGVLFFFLFILSKKGPIISLALVTVVYFFIKTEMKYKIFFLLSMVVFFFVIFSSQTSKDHFYEILNVKDIRKGEITSSNIRYTIYKCSFDLFKKEPLLGYGVGDANNELIKSYKDISSKLFYDRYNSHNQYLSFLLRIGLIGLILILASFFFLFSKGIKNSNYLFLMVFSFYLLEMFTENILERQDGVIFYSFFVSLLQVYNKSKIET
;
A
#
# COMPACT_ATOMS: atom_id res chain seq x y z
N MET A 1 7.04 22.64 30.45
CA MET A 1 5.88 22.52 31.36
C MET A 1 4.57 22.18 30.64
N ILE A 2 4.18 22.90 29.57
CA ILE A 2 2.92 22.63 28.83
C ILE A 2 2.93 21.26 28.12
N PHE A 3 3.97 20.92 27.37
CA PHE A 3 4.03 19.63 26.66
C PHE A 3 3.91 18.45 27.63
N GLN A 4 4.63 18.46 28.75
CA GLN A 4 4.58 17.39 29.76
C GLN A 4 3.17 17.17 30.33
N LYS A 5 2.38 18.24 30.47
CA LYS A 5 0.98 18.19 30.93
C LYS A 5 0.04 17.60 29.88
N TYR A 6 0.28 17.86 28.59
CA TYR A 6 -0.62 17.47 27.49
C TYR A 6 -0.07 16.39 26.54
N LYS A 7 1.09 15.78 26.87
CA LYS A 7 1.84 14.86 26.00
C LYS A 7 0.98 13.73 25.40
N GLU A 8 0.13 13.12 26.21
CA GLU A 8 -0.77 12.04 25.80
C GLU A 8 -1.86 12.52 24.84
N SER A 9 -2.43 13.71 25.09
CA SER A 9 -3.44 14.30 24.23
C SER A 9 -2.86 14.74 22.88
N LEU A 10 -1.66 15.33 22.89
CA LEU A 10 -0.93 15.70 21.68
C LEU A 10 -0.55 14.48 20.86
N LEU A 11 -0.09 13.40 21.51
CA LEU A 11 0.22 12.14 20.83
C LEU A 11 -1.05 11.56 20.20
N LYS A 12 -2.19 11.53 20.91
CA LYS A 12 -3.47 11.11 20.34
C LYS A 12 -3.90 11.96 19.14
N LEU A 13 -3.72 13.27 19.20
CA LEU A 13 -4.00 14.16 18.08
C LEU A 13 -3.09 13.85 16.88
N ALA A 14 -1.79 13.68 17.11
CA ALA A 14 -0.84 13.32 16.05
C ALA A 14 -1.21 12.00 15.37
N PHE A 15 -1.56 10.97 16.14
CA PHE A 15 -2.07 9.72 15.58
C PHE A 15 -3.39 9.91 14.84
N PHE A 16 -4.35 10.66 15.40
CA PHE A 16 -5.61 10.97 14.71
C PHE A 16 -5.35 11.57 13.33
N LEU A 17 -4.49 12.59 13.23
CA LEU A 17 -4.14 13.24 11.97
C LEU A 17 -3.49 12.27 10.96
N MET A 18 -2.65 11.34 11.42
CA MET A 18 -2.09 10.30 10.56
C MET A 18 -3.15 9.33 10.00
N PHE A 19 -4.18 9.00 10.79
CA PHE A 19 -5.26 8.11 10.34
C PHE A 19 -6.27 8.81 9.41
N ILE A 20 -6.36 10.15 9.45
CA ILE A 20 -7.17 10.92 8.50
C ILE A 20 -6.31 11.58 7.39
N LEU A 21 -5.05 11.16 7.24
CA LEU A 21 -4.07 11.81 6.36
C LEU A 21 -4.55 11.92 4.90
N LEU A 22 -5.37 10.98 4.46
CA LEU A 22 -5.91 10.94 3.09
C LEU A 22 -6.83 12.12 2.78
N LEU A 23 -7.46 12.73 3.79
CA LEU A 23 -8.30 13.93 3.64
C LEU A 23 -7.49 15.20 3.43
N PHE A 24 -6.16 15.15 3.53
CA PHE A 24 -5.32 16.30 3.28
C PHE A 24 -4.83 16.32 1.82
N PRO A 25 -4.77 17.51 1.20
CA PRO A 25 -4.11 17.70 -0.09
C PRO A 25 -2.67 17.21 -0.08
N SER A 26 -2.15 16.83 -1.25
CA SER A 26 -0.85 16.16 -1.40
C SER A 26 0.31 16.98 -0.84
N ASN A 27 0.26 18.30 -1.00
CA ASN A 27 1.25 19.25 -0.48
C ASN A 27 1.17 19.45 1.05
N ILE A 28 0.05 19.10 1.69
CA ILE A 28 -0.14 19.22 3.14
C ILE A 28 0.28 17.93 3.86
N LYS A 29 0.21 16.76 3.20
CA LYS A 29 0.59 15.46 3.81
C LYS A 29 1.99 15.48 4.46
N PRO A 30 3.06 16.03 3.84
CA PRO A 30 4.38 16.11 4.48
C PRO A 30 4.39 16.92 5.79
N LEU A 31 3.60 18.01 5.88
CA LEU A 31 3.51 18.83 7.09
C LEU A 31 2.87 18.06 8.24
N VAL A 32 1.84 17.24 7.95
CA VAL A 32 1.19 16.38 8.94
C VAL A 32 2.16 15.30 9.45
N ILE A 33 2.95 14.70 8.55
CA ILE A 33 4.00 13.73 8.91
C ILE A 33 5.09 14.40 9.75
N GLY A 34 5.51 15.62 9.38
CA GLY A 34 6.46 16.42 10.16
C GLY A 34 5.94 16.75 11.56
N PHE A 35 4.68 17.17 11.68
CA PHE A 35 4.02 17.37 12.97
C PHE A 35 4.00 16.09 13.80
N PHE A 36 3.62 14.96 13.20
CA PHE A 36 3.67 13.66 13.87
C PHE A 36 5.08 13.33 14.38
N ALA A 37 6.11 13.52 13.55
CA ALA A 37 7.50 13.27 13.93
C ALA A 37 7.93 14.17 15.11
N VAL A 38 7.64 15.47 15.07
CA VAL A 38 7.98 16.41 16.16
C VAL A 38 7.31 16.01 17.47
N ILE A 39 6.01 15.66 17.45
CA ILE A 39 5.29 15.22 18.66
C ILE A 39 5.90 13.93 19.22
N VAL A 40 6.20 12.95 18.36
CA VAL A 40 6.81 11.69 18.80
C VAL A 40 8.23 11.92 19.34
N ILE A 41 9.05 12.75 18.71
CA ILE A 41 10.41 13.09 19.20
C ILE A 41 10.35 13.77 20.56
N ASN A 42 9.44 14.74 20.75
CA ASN A 42 9.25 15.36 22.06
C ASN A 42 8.81 14.31 23.09
N PHE A 43 7.88 13.42 22.73
CA PHE A 43 7.45 12.33 23.60
C PHE A 43 8.62 11.41 23.99
N ILE A 44 9.47 11.03 23.03
CA ILE A 44 10.69 10.25 23.26
C ILE A 44 11.62 10.94 24.27
N TYR A 45 11.83 12.24 24.11
CA TYR A 45 12.69 13.04 25.00
C TYR A 45 12.16 13.07 26.44
N PHE A 46 10.87 13.36 26.62
CA PHE A 46 10.27 13.46 27.97
C PHE A 46 10.12 12.11 28.67
N GLU A 47 9.78 11.04 27.94
CA GLU A 47 9.68 9.70 28.52
C GLU A 47 11.02 8.94 28.55
N ARG A 48 12.10 9.53 28.03
CA ARG A 48 13.44 8.92 27.95
C ARG A 48 13.41 7.52 27.30
N LEU A 49 12.67 7.39 26.19
CA LEU A 49 12.51 6.11 25.51
C LEU A 49 13.83 5.62 24.90
N LYS A 50 14.09 4.32 25.00
CA LYS A 50 15.30 3.69 24.44
C LYS A 50 15.05 3.24 22.99
N PHE A 51 16.02 3.49 22.12
CA PHE A 51 15.99 3.05 20.73
C PHE A 51 16.08 1.52 20.60
N ASP A 52 15.24 0.93 19.74
CA ASP A 52 15.32 -0.49 19.39
C ASP A 52 16.01 -0.66 18.02
N VAL A 53 17.33 -0.85 18.06
CA VAL A 53 18.17 -1.02 16.85
C VAL A 53 17.67 -2.17 15.98
N LYS A 54 17.29 -3.30 16.60
CA LYS A 54 16.81 -4.48 15.85
C LYS A 54 15.50 -4.17 15.14
N TYR A 55 14.57 -3.47 15.80
CA TYR A 55 13.34 -3.03 15.15
C TYR A 55 13.63 -2.11 13.96
N PHE A 56 14.51 -1.13 14.15
CA PHE A 56 14.83 -0.13 13.13
C PHE A 56 15.49 -0.76 11.90
N ILE A 57 16.52 -1.59 12.07
CA ILE A 57 17.23 -2.23 10.96
C ILE A 57 16.27 -3.09 10.12
N ILE A 58 15.38 -3.84 10.78
CA ILE A 58 14.48 -4.76 10.08
C ILE A 58 13.36 -4.02 9.36
N ASN A 59 12.69 -3.06 10.01
CA ASN A 59 11.59 -2.32 9.39
C ASN A 59 12.09 -1.25 8.40
N GLY A 60 13.30 -0.72 8.61
CA GLY A 60 13.96 0.23 7.71
C GLY A 60 14.78 -0.43 6.61
N ALA A 61 14.84 -1.77 6.54
CA ALA A 61 15.73 -2.51 5.66
C ALA A 61 15.63 -2.08 4.19
N ILE A 62 14.42 -1.83 3.68
CA ILE A 62 14.22 -1.39 2.29
C ILE A 62 14.98 -0.08 2.04
N TYR A 63 14.76 0.95 2.86
CA TYR A 63 15.42 2.24 2.69
C TYR A 63 16.93 2.15 2.91
N LEU A 64 17.34 1.43 3.95
CA LEU A 64 18.75 1.23 4.30
C LEU A 64 19.53 0.47 3.22
N LEU A 65 18.89 -0.44 2.48
CA LEU A 65 19.53 -1.13 1.36
C LEU A 65 19.52 -0.28 0.10
N LEU A 66 18.42 0.43 -0.18
CA LEU A 66 18.35 1.33 -1.34
C LEU A 66 19.39 2.44 -1.24
N ILE A 67 19.63 3.03 -0.06
CA ILE A 67 20.61 4.13 0.08
C ILE A 67 22.05 3.70 -0.20
N LEU A 68 22.39 2.41 -0.02
CA LEU A 68 23.71 1.88 -0.41
C LEU A 68 23.95 1.99 -1.93
N SER A 69 22.89 2.08 -2.74
CA SER A 69 23.04 2.27 -4.17
C SER A 69 23.61 3.61 -4.60
N LEU A 70 23.59 4.61 -3.71
CA LEU A 70 24.25 5.91 -3.97
C LEU A 70 25.76 5.78 -4.22
N ILE A 71 26.37 4.67 -3.80
CA ILE A 71 27.80 4.41 -3.97
C ILE A 71 28.15 4.15 -5.44
N TYR A 72 27.21 3.60 -6.23
CA TYR A 72 27.47 3.13 -7.60
C TYR A 72 26.45 3.64 -8.63
N THR A 73 25.61 4.60 -8.25
CA THR A 73 24.70 5.29 -9.18
C THR A 73 25.38 6.52 -9.77
N ASP A 74 25.10 6.80 -11.04
CA ASP A 74 25.56 7.99 -11.75
C ASP A 74 24.62 9.19 -11.55
N ASP A 75 23.31 9.00 -11.68
CA ASP A 75 22.30 10.05 -11.47
C ASP A 75 21.97 10.27 -9.98
N ILE A 76 22.90 10.91 -9.28
CA ILE A 76 22.77 11.27 -7.86
C ILE A 76 21.60 12.23 -7.63
N ALA A 77 21.37 13.19 -8.54
CA ALA A 77 20.32 14.19 -8.40
C ALA A 77 18.92 13.56 -8.45
N TYR A 78 18.69 12.64 -9.38
CA TYR A 78 17.45 11.86 -9.42
C TYR A 78 17.30 10.96 -8.19
N SER A 79 18.40 10.38 -7.71
CA SER A 79 18.39 9.55 -6.51
C SER A 79 17.89 10.30 -5.28
N PHE A 80 18.36 11.53 -5.04
CA PHE A 80 17.88 12.33 -3.90
C PHE A 80 16.36 12.59 -3.98
N LYS A 81 15.84 12.93 -5.16
CA LYS A 81 14.38 13.09 -5.36
C LYS A 81 13.62 11.79 -5.07
N LYS A 82 14.19 10.63 -5.44
CA LYS A 82 13.60 9.33 -5.12
C LYS A 82 13.65 9.03 -3.63
N PHE A 83 14.77 9.26 -2.95
CA PHE A 83 14.88 9.09 -1.51
C PHE A 83 13.96 10.02 -0.72
N GLU A 84 13.69 11.23 -1.22
CA GLU A 84 12.68 12.12 -0.64
C GLU A 84 11.29 11.48 -0.71
N SER A 85 10.87 10.99 -1.88
CA SER A 85 9.58 10.30 -2.04
C SER A 85 9.46 9.02 -1.20
N MET A 86 10.60 8.41 -0.87
CA MET A 86 10.72 7.18 -0.08
C MET A 86 10.98 7.46 1.41
N ALA A 87 11.13 8.71 1.85
CA ALA A 87 11.62 9.08 3.19
C ALA A 87 10.79 8.47 4.33
N SER A 88 9.49 8.25 4.09
CA SER A 88 8.60 7.59 5.06
C SER A 88 9.04 6.16 5.42
N LEU A 89 9.75 5.44 4.54
CA LEU A 89 10.36 4.12 4.82
C LEU A 89 11.49 4.19 5.84
N LEU A 90 12.04 5.37 6.11
CA LEU A 90 13.04 5.58 7.16
C LEU A 90 12.40 6.22 8.39
N ILE A 91 11.61 7.27 8.18
CA ILE A 91 11.01 8.09 9.26
C ILE A 91 10.14 7.22 10.18
N PHE A 92 9.21 6.43 9.63
CA PHE A 92 8.32 5.64 10.48
C PHE A 92 9.06 4.52 11.24
N PRO A 93 9.91 3.68 10.60
CA PRO A 93 10.72 2.71 11.34
C PRO A 93 11.58 3.34 12.42
N PHE A 94 12.17 4.52 12.16
CA PHE A 94 12.94 5.26 13.16
C PHE A 94 12.07 5.67 14.36
N LEU A 95 10.96 6.36 14.13
CA LEU A 95 10.08 6.83 15.20
C LEU A 95 9.49 5.65 16.00
N PHE A 96 9.00 4.61 15.32
CA PHE A 96 8.40 3.46 15.98
C PHE A 96 9.41 2.56 16.70
N SER A 97 10.70 2.63 16.37
CA SER A 97 11.72 1.88 17.11
C SER A 97 11.78 2.27 18.59
N PHE A 98 11.56 3.55 18.92
CA PHE A 98 11.48 4.02 20.31
C PHE A 98 10.17 3.61 20.99
N LEU A 99 9.07 3.62 20.23
CA LEU A 99 7.74 3.24 20.74
C LEU A 99 7.59 1.73 20.91
N SER A 100 8.42 0.93 20.23
CA SER A 100 8.34 -0.54 20.19
C SER A 100 8.59 -1.27 21.51
N ARG A 101 9.12 -0.57 22.51
CA ARG A 101 9.47 -1.10 23.84
C ARG A 101 8.56 -0.59 24.96
N PHE A 102 7.54 0.20 24.63
CA PHE A 102 6.72 0.85 25.62
C PHE A 102 5.23 0.53 25.39
N PRO A 103 4.51 -0.02 26.40
CA PRO A 103 3.08 -0.29 26.30
C PRO A 103 2.29 1.03 26.42
N LEU A 104 2.27 1.81 25.34
CA LEU A 104 1.58 3.09 25.31
C LEU A 104 0.08 2.91 25.44
N LYS A 105 -0.56 3.72 26.30
CA LYS A 105 -2.02 3.76 26.45
C LYS A 105 -2.73 4.06 25.13
N ILE A 106 -2.04 4.70 24.18
CA ILE A 106 -2.58 5.01 22.85
C ILE A 106 -2.96 3.75 22.06
N TYR A 107 -2.26 2.63 22.26
CA TYR A 107 -2.54 1.37 21.58
C TYR A 107 -3.89 0.76 21.97
N LYS A 108 -4.41 1.10 23.17
CA LYS A 108 -5.78 0.75 23.58
C LYS A 108 -6.86 1.45 22.74
N ASN A 109 -6.52 2.52 22.01
CA ASN A 109 -7.44 3.26 21.14
C ASN A 109 -7.30 2.88 19.67
N ILE A 110 -6.54 1.82 19.32
CA ILE A 110 -6.29 1.48 17.92
C ILE A 110 -7.59 1.28 17.14
N ASP A 111 -8.60 0.67 17.76
CA ASP A 111 -9.87 0.36 17.09
C ASP A 111 -10.60 1.65 16.67
N ARG A 112 -10.49 2.71 17.48
CA ARG A 112 -11.02 4.04 17.14
C ARG A 112 -10.22 4.68 16.01
N PHE A 113 -8.90 4.58 16.05
CA PHE A 113 -8.06 5.11 14.97
C PHE A 113 -8.34 4.41 13.65
N LEU A 114 -8.41 3.08 13.64
CA LEU A 114 -8.81 2.29 12.47
C LEU A 114 -10.16 2.74 11.92
N PHE A 115 -11.14 3.01 12.80
CA PHE A 115 -12.43 3.57 12.40
C PHE A 115 -12.31 4.96 11.77
N TYR A 116 -11.43 5.85 12.26
CA TYR A 116 -11.18 7.14 11.62
C TYR A 116 -10.58 7.00 10.23
N PHE A 117 -9.68 6.04 10.02
CA PHE A 117 -9.16 5.77 8.67
C PHE A 117 -10.26 5.25 7.75
N ILE A 118 -11.06 4.27 8.19
CA ILE A 118 -12.21 3.76 7.43
C ILE A 118 -13.13 4.91 7.01
N LEU A 119 -13.48 5.79 7.95
CA LEU A 119 -14.35 6.93 7.68
C LEU A 119 -13.69 7.92 6.72
N SER A 120 -12.39 8.18 6.87
CA SER A 120 -11.65 9.09 5.99
C SER A 120 -11.62 8.60 4.54
N VAL A 121 -11.42 7.30 4.33
CA VAL A 121 -11.40 6.67 2.99
C VAL A 121 -12.79 6.74 2.37
N ALA A 122 -13.84 6.38 3.13
CA ALA A 122 -15.21 6.45 2.64
C ALA A 122 -15.60 7.89 2.28
N LEU A 123 -15.32 8.86 3.16
CA LEU A 123 -15.61 10.26 2.94
C LEU A 123 -14.90 10.81 1.69
N LEU A 124 -13.60 10.55 1.53
CA LEU A 124 -12.87 11.02 0.35
C LEU A 124 -13.48 10.50 -0.95
N ASN A 125 -13.75 9.19 -1.02
CA ASN A 125 -14.32 8.57 -2.21
C ASN A 125 -15.72 9.13 -2.53
N ILE A 126 -16.57 9.29 -1.51
CA ILE A 126 -17.90 9.92 -1.66
C ILE A 126 -17.75 11.36 -2.16
N THR A 127 -16.88 12.16 -1.54
CA THR A 127 -16.67 13.55 -1.92
C THR A 127 -16.20 13.67 -3.37
N PHE A 128 -15.22 12.88 -3.80
CA PHE A 128 -14.72 12.91 -5.17
C PHE A 128 -15.79 12.46 -6.17
N PHE A 129 -16.55 11.42 -5.83
CA PHE A 129 -17.64 10.95 -6.67
C PHE A 129 -18.74 12.01 -6.82
N LEU A 130 -19.17 12.64 -5.73
CA LEU A 130 -20.18 13.70 -5.77
C LEU A 130 -19.68 14.94 -6.52
N MET A 131 -18.40 15.31 -6.35
CA MET A 131 -17.81 16.44 -7.09
C MET A 131 -17.84 16.21 -8.60
N ILE A 132 -17.42 15.03 -9.06
CA ILE A 132 -17.43 14.68 -10.49
C ILE A 132 -18.88 14.62 -11.01
N TRP A 133 -19.77 13.97 -10.26
CA TRP A 133 -21.15 13.80 -10.67
C TRP A 133 -21.93 15.12 -10.77
N LEU A 134 -21.71 16.04 -9.83
CA LEU A 134 -22.36 17.35 -9.83
C LEU A 134 -21.67 18.36 -10.76
N GLY A 135 -20.36 18.21 -11.01
CA GLY A 135 -19.56 19.18 -11.74
C GLY A 135 -19.55 19.03 -13.26
N GLU A 136 -19.72 17.82 -13.80
CA GLU A 136 -19.61 17.57 -15.25
C GLU A 136 -20.96 17.56 -16.00
N GLU A 137 -22.08 17.86 -15.33
CA GLU A 137 -23.44 17.61 -15.84
C GLU A 137 -23.61 16.18 -16.42
N ALA A 138 -22.76 15.25 -15.98
CA ALA A 138 -22.66 13.93 -16.55
C ALA A 138 -23.74 13.04 -15.94
N ALA A 139 -24.47 12.34 -16.80
CA ALA A 139 -25.37 11.28 -16.35
C ALA A 139 -24.60 10.30 -15.42
N PHE A 140 -25.21 9.90 -14.31
CA PHE A 140 -24.61 9.01 -13.30
C PHE A 140 -23.93 7.76 -13.92
N LYS A 141 -24.52 7.20 -14.98
CA LYS A 141 -23.97 6.08 -15.74
C LYS A 141 -22.61 6.38 -16.38
N ASN A 142 -22.41 7.59 -16.88
CA ASN A 142 -21.15 8.02 -17.49
C ASN A 142 -20.06 8.17 -16.43
N VAL A 143 -20.39 8.74 -15.26
CA VAL A 143 -19.47 8.85 -14.13
C VAL A 143 -18.99 7.48 -13.70
N ILE A 144 -19.88 6.50 -13.51
CA ILE A 144 -19.51 5.13 -13.16
C ILE A 144 -18.59 4.52 -14.24
N LYS A 145 -18.93 4.67 -15.52
CA LYS A 145 -18.19 4.05 -16.62
C LYS A 145 -16.79 4.63 -16.79
N HIS A 146 -16.62 5.94 -16.56
CA HIS A 146 -15.38 6.66 -16.82
C HIS A 146 -14.67 7.14 -15.55
N TYR A 147 -15.11 6.72 -14.37
CA TYR A 147 -14.63 7.22 -13.07
C TYR A 147 -13.11 7.25 -12.94
N VAL A 148 -12.43 6.17 -13.34
CA VAL A 148 -10.96 6.07 -13.30
C VAL A 148 -10.31 7.17 -14.15
N PHE A 149 -10.81 7.37 -15.37
CA PHE A 149 -10.30 8.39 -16.29
C PHE A 149 -10.60 9.80 -15.77
N LEU A 150 -11.78 10.01 -15.19
CA LEU A 150 -12.16 11.30 -14.62
C LEU A 150 -11.33 11.62 -13.37
N ILE A 151 -10.99 10.62 -12.55
CA ILE A 151 -10.01 10.81 -11.48
C ILE A 151 -8.64 11.16 -12.07
N ASP A 152 -8.13 10.43 -13.06
CA ASP A 152 -6.79 10.74 -13.60
C ASP A 152 -6.69 12.14 -14.24
N ASN A 153 -7.79 12.70 -14.78
CA ASN A 153 -7.78 13.98 -15.52
C ASN A 153 -8.42 15.18 -14.79
N ASN A 154 -9.31 14.97 -13.81
CA ASN A 154 -10.12 16.05 -13.21
C ASN A 154 -9.85 16.27 -11.72
N ILE A 155 -8.87 15.61 -11.10
CA ILE A 155 -8.66 15.92 -9.68
C ILE A 155 -8.12 17.35 -9.53
N LEU A 156 -8.78 18.08 -8.62
CA LEU A 156 -8.32 19.31 -7.97
C LEU A 156 -6.78 19.42 -8.02
N ASN A 157 -6.25 20.53 -8.54
CA ASN A 157 -4.81 20.79 -8.71
C ASN A 157 -3.91 20.37 -7.51
N ASN A 158 -4.47 20.22 -6.31
CA ASN A 158 -3.77 19.90 -5.08
C ASN A 158 -3.88 18.41 -4.61
N TYR A 159 -4.72 17.58 -5.24
CA TYR A 159 -4.91 16.15 -4.89
C TYR A 159 -4.44 15.23 -6.04
N ASN A 160 -3.14 15.01 -6.20
CA ASN A 160 -2.63 14.09 -7.23
C ASN A 160 -2.70 12.62 -6.78
N ILE A 161 -3.91 12.08 -6.55
CA ILE A 161 -4.10 10.69 -6.15
C ILE A 161 -4.35 9.82 -7.37
N HIS A 162 -3.44 8.90 -7.66
CA HIS A 162 -3.64 7.92 -8.74
C HIS A 162 -4.68 6.86 -8.31
N PRO A 163 -5.62 6.45 -9.19
CA PRO A 163 -6.70 5.51 -8.88
C PRO A 163 -6.24 4.17 -8.29
N ILE A 164 -5.01 3.72 -8.57
CA ILE A 164 -4.48 2.48 -7.96
C ILE A 164 -4.24 2.64 -6.46
N TYR A 165 -3.71 3.78 -6.01
CA TYR A 165 -3.48 4.03 -4.58
C TYR A 165 -4.80 4.23 -3.85
N MET A 166 -5.76 4.92 -4.48
CA MET A 166 -7.13 5.02 -3.95
C MET A 166 -7.76 3.63 -3.76
N SER A 167 -7.54 2.70 -4.70
CA SER A 167 -8.00 1.31 -4.56
C SER A 167 -7.29 0.55 -3.45
N ILE A 168 -5.98 0.78 -3.24
CA ILE A 168 -5.20 0.21 -2.14
C ILE A 168 -5.75 0.71 -0.79
N ASP A 169 -6.03 2.00 -0.67
CA ASP A 169 -6.60 2.61 0.54
C ASP A 169 -8.00 2.06 0.86
N VAL A 170 -8.84 1.88 -0.16
CA VAL A 170 -10.15 1.20 -0.02
C VAL A 170 -9.98 -0.24 0.47
N CYS A 171 -9.04 -1.01 -0.09
CA CYS A 171 -8.76 -2.37 0.38
C CYS A 171 -8.27 -2.41 1.84
N LEU A 172 -7.42 -1.48 2.27
CA LEU A 172 -6.99 -1.36 3.66
C LEU A 172 -8.16 -1.03 4.59
N ALA A 173 -9.04 -0.10 4.19
CA ALA A 173 -10.24 0.21 4.95
C ALA A 173 -11.17 -1.01 5.07
N ILE A 174 -11.30 -1.83 4.01
CA ILE A 174 -12.05 -3.09 4.07
C ILE A 174 -11.42 -4.07 5.07
N ILE A 175 -10.08 -4.25 5.05
CA ILE A 175 -9.37 -5.11 6.01
C ILE A 175 -9.63 -4.62 7.45
N PHE A 176 -9.58 -3.31 7.69
CA PHE A 176 -9.84 -2.73 9.00
C PHE A 176 -11.30 -2.91 9.43
N CYS A 177 -12.27 -2.72 8.52
CA CYS A 177 -13.68 -3.00 8.77
C CYS A 177 -13.89 -4.46 9.18
N MET A 178 -13.31 -5.41 8.44
CA MET A 178 -13.38 -6.84 8.75
C MET A 178 -12.81 -7.14 10.14
N TYR A 179 -11.64 -6.59 10.46
CA TYR A 179 -11.02 -6.75 11.78
C TYR A 179 -11.94 -6.22 12.90
N LEU A 180 -12.49 -5.01 12.76
CA LEU A 180 -13.39 -4.43 13.76
C LEU A 180 -14.68 -5.24 13.95
N ILE A 181 -15.30 -5.71 12.86
CA ILE A 181 -16.50 -6.56 12.91
C ILE A 181 -16.22 -7.86 13.69
N THR A 182 -15.05 -8.48 13.45
CA THR A 182 -14.70 -9.75 14.13
C THR A 182 -14.36 -9.59 15.62
N ASN A 183 -14.03 -8.40 16.09
CA ASN A 183 -13.63 -8.15 17.49
C ASN A 183 -14.79 -7.79 18.43
N LYS A 184 -15.97 -8.39 18.21
CA LYS A 184 -17.13 -8.35 19.13
C LYS A 184 -17.59 -6.94 19.51
N THR A 185 -17.98 -6.15 18.51
CA THR A 185 -18.60 -4.83 18.70
C THR A 185 -20.10 -4.91 18.98
N SER A 186 -20.71 -3.80 19.43
CA SER A 186 -22.16 -3.71 19.60
C SER A 186 -22.89 -3.89 18.27
N ALA A 187 -24.09 -4.49 18.28
CA ALA A 187 -24.86 -4.75 17.05
C ALA A 187 -25.08 -3.48 16.20
N LYS A 188 -25.38 -2.34 16.84
CA LYS A 188 -25.53 -1.05 16.15
C LYS A 188 -24.25 -0.62 15.43
N PHE A 189 -23.09 -0.76 16.07
CA PHE A 189 -21.81 -0.41 15.46
C PHE A 189 -21.45 -1.38 14.33
N THR A 190 -21.75 -2.68 14.50
CA THR A 190 -21.60 -3.67 13.44
C THR A 190 -22.45 -3.34 12.22
N SER A 191 -23.71 -2.95 12.39
CA SER A 191 -24.58 -2.52 11.28
C SER A 191 -24.03 -1.29 10.56
N LEU A 192 -23.50 -0.32 11.29
CA LEU A 192 -22.81 0.85 10.70
C LEU A 192 -21.60 0.43 9.88
N LEU A 193 -20.75 -0.47 10.41
CA LEU A 193 -19.60 -0.99 9.68
C LEU A 193 -20.00 -1.75 8.42
N ILE A 194 -21.09 -2.52 8.44
CA ILE A 194 -21.61 -3.22 7.26
C ILE A 194 -22.09 -2.23 6.19
N LEU A 195 -22.77 -1.14 6.59
CA LEU A 195 -23.18 -0.08 5.67
C LEU A 195 -21.95 0.57 5.00
N ILE A 196 -20.95 0.95 5.80
CA ILE A 196 -19.70 1.53 5.28
C ILE A 196 -18.97 0.53 4.38
N LEU A 197 -18.96 -0.75 4.74
CA LEU A 197 -18.37 -1.82 3.94
C LEU A 197 -19.03 -1.92 2.55
N GLY A 198 -20.36 -1.77 2.47
CA GLY A 198 -21.08 -1.69 1.19
C GLY A 198 -20.62 -0.51 0.33
N VAL A 199 -20.44 0.66 0.93
CA VAL A 199 -19.89 1.85 0.26
C VAL A 199 -18.46 1.61 -0.24
N LEU A 200 -17.60 1.00 0.58
CA LEU A 200 -16.23 0.69 0.19
C LEU A 200 -16.18 -0.33 -0.97
N PHE A 201 -17.03 -1.37 -0.95
CA PHE A 201 -17.11 -2.31 -2.07
C PHE A 201 -17.66 -1.68 -3.35
N PHE A 202 -18.58 -0.73 -3.25
CA PHE A 202 -19.04 0.05 -4.40
C PHE A 202 -17.87 0.82 -5.04
N PHE A 203 -17.05 1.51 -4.26
CA PHE A 203 -15.88 2.21 -4.80
C PHE A 203 -14.80 1.27 -5.31
N LEU A 204 -14.55 0.15 -4.64
CA LEU A 204 -13.63 -0.88 -5.13
C LEU A 204 -14.08 -1.42 -6.49
N PHE A 205 -15.39 -1.63 -6.67
CA PHE A 205 -15.98 -2.06 -7.93
C PHE A 205 -15.80 -1.02 -9.04
N ILE A 206 -16.11 0.26 -8.79
CA ILE A 206 -15.96 1.29 -9.82
C ILE A 206 -14.49 1.55 -10.18
N LEU A 207 -13.57 1.49 -9.20
CA LEU A 207 -12.14 1.62 -9.46
C LEU A 207 -11.58 0.44 -10.27
N SER A 208 -12.11 -0.77 -10.05
CA SER A 208 -11.84 -1.98 -10.85
C SER A 208 -10.34 -2.29 -11.06
N LYS A 209 -9.48 -1.97 -10.08
CA LYS A 209 -8.05 -2.26 -10.17
C LYS A 209 -7.77 -3.71 -9.76
N LYS A 210 -7.36 -4.53 -10.75
CA LYS A 210 -7.20 -5.98 -10.60
C LYS A 210 -6.23 -6.40 -9.50
N GLY A 211 -5.08 -5.73 -9.36
CA GLY A 211 -4.09 -6.01 -8.32
C GLY A 211 -4.70 -5.94 -6.91
N PRO A 212 -5.15 -4.75 -6.46
CA PRO A 212 -5.77 -4.57 -5.14
C PRO A 212 -6.90 -5.54 -4.83
N ILE A 213 -7.76 -5.82 -5.82
CA ILE A 213 -8.88 -6.76 -5.67
C ILE A 213 -8.38 -8.19 -5.42
N ILE A 214 -7.41 -8.66 -6.22
CA ILE A 214 -6.85 -10.02 -6.10
C ILE A 214 -6.11 -10.15 -4.76
N SER A 215 -5.29 -9.17 -4.38
CA SER A 215 -4.56 -9.18 -3.12
C SER A 215 -5.50 -9.18 -1.91
N LEU A 216 -6.56 -8.37 -1.94
CA LEU A 216 -7.59 -8.37 -0.89
C LEU A 216 -8.31 -9.71 -0.80
N ALA A 217 -8.69 -10.30 -1.94
CA ALA A 217 -9.35 -11.60 -1.98
C ALA A 217 -8.45 -12.69 -1.37
N LEU A 218 -7.19 -12.79 -1.77
CA LEU A 218 -6.23 -13.76 -1.26
C LEU A 218 -6.03 -13.63 0.25
N VAL A 219 -5.82 -12.40 0.75
CA VAL A 219 -5.63 -12.17 2.19
C VAL A 219 -6.89 -12.51 2.98
N THR A 220 -8.07 -12.17 2.46
CA THR A 220 -9.35 -12.46 3.12
C THR A 220 -9.61 -13.96 3.18
N VAL A 221 -9.31 -14.69 2.10
CA VAL A 221 -9.38 -16.15 2.06
C VAL A 221 -8.47 -16.72 3.13
N VAL A 222 -7.17 -16.39 3.12
CA VAL A 222 -6.21 -16.90 4.10
C VAL A 222 -6.66 -16.60 5.54
N TYR A 223 -7.10 -15.36 5.81
CA TYR A 223 -7.61 -14.98 7.13
C TYR A 223 -8.83 -15.81 7.55
N PHE A 224 -9.81 -15.97 6.66
CA PHE A 224 -11.01 -16.76 6.91
C PHE A 224 -10.65 -18.22 7.23
N PHE A 225 -9.74 -18.82 6.47
CA PHE A 225 -9.27 -20.18 6.69
C PHE A 225 -8.55 -20.36 8.03
N ILE A 226 -7.85 -19.34 8.51
CA ILE A 226 -7.17 -19.36 9.81
C ILE A 226 -8.16 -19.19 10.97
N LYS A 227 -9.19 -18.34 10.80
CA LYS A 227 -10.07 -17.91 11.91
C LYS A 227 -11.38 -18.67 12.05
N THR A 228 -11.82 -19.39 11.02
CA THR A 228 -13.12 -20.04 11.03
C THR A 228 -13.04 -21.55 11.19
N GLU A 229 -14.09 -22.12 11.76
CA GLU A 229 -14.28 -23.57 11.82
C GLU A 229 -14.53 -24.16 10.42
N MET A 230 -14.15 -25.43 10.22
CA MET A 230 -14.21 -26.12 8.91
C MET A 230 -15.58 -26.04 8.23
N LYS A 231 -16.68 -26.07 9.00
CA LYS A 231 -18.04 -26.02 8.45
C LYS A 231 -18.34 -24.72 7.68
N TYR A 232 -17.77 -23.58 8.11
CA TYR A 232 -17.97 -22.30 7.42
C TYR A 232 -17.03 -22.10 6.23
N LYS A 233 -15.90 -22.83 6.19
CA LYS A 233 -14.94 -22.82 5.06
C LYS A 233 -15.56 -23.35 3.78
N ILE A 234 -16.38 -24.40 3.88
CA ILE A 234 -17.08 -24.97 2.72
C ILE A 234 -18.05 -23.96 2.12
N PHE A 235 -18.87 -23.28 2.93
CA PHE A 235 -19.79 -22.25 2.44
C PHE A 235 -19.07 -21.04 1.84
N PHE A 236 -17.94 -20.62 2.41
CA PHE A 236 -17.13 -19.54 1.87
C PHE A 236 -16.43 -19.92 0.55
N LEU A 237 -15.92 -21.15 0.44
CA LEU A 237 -15.38 -21.66 -0.82
C LEU A 237 -16.45 -21.73 -1.90
N LEU A 238 -17.65 -22.22 -1.57
CA LEU A 238 -18.79 -22.26 -2.49
C LEU A 238 -19.20 -20.84 -2.94
N SER A 239 -19.24 -19.86 -2.03
CA SER A 239 -19.57 -18.48 -2.40
C SER A 239 -18.49 -17.84 -3.27
N MET A 240 -17.20 -18.16 -3.06
CA MET A 240 -16.13 -17.75 -3.95
C MET A 240 -16.24 -18.39 -5.34
N VAL A 241 -16.56 -19.69 -5.42
CA VAL A 241 -16.78 -20.37 -6.70
C VAL A 241 -17.94 -19.73 -7.47
N VAL A 242 -19.05 -19.42 -6.79
CA VAL A 242 -20.18 -18.70 -7.40
C VAL A 242 -19.78 -17.29 -7.83
N PHE A 243 -19.04 -16.55 -6.99
CA PHE A 243 -18.56 -15.21 -7.31
C PHE A 243 -17.65 -15.20 -8.54
N PHE A 244 -16.67 -16.11 -8.58
CA PHE A 244 -15.79 -16.27 -9.75
C PHE A 244 -16.59 -16.72 -10.98
N PHE A 245 -17.52 -17.66 -10.85
CA PHE A 245 -18.37 -18.09 -11.96
C PHE A 245 -19.16 -16.92 -12.54
N VAL A 246 -19.77 -16.07 -11.70
CA VAL A 246 -20.48 -14.86 -12.13
C VAL A 246 -19.54 -13.88 -12.86
N ILE A 247 -18.35 -13.62 -12.31
CA ILE A 247 -17.36 -12.73 -12.95
C ILE A 247 -16.92 -13.28 -14.30
N PHE A 248 -16.56 -14.56 -14.38
CA PHE A 248 -16.07 -15.22 -15.59
C PHE A 248 -17.20 -15.48 -16.62
N SER A 249 -18.47 -15.44 -16.22
CA SER A 249 -19.60 -15.53 -17.14
C SER A 249 -19.77 -14.29 -18.03
N SER A 250 -19.27 -13.14 -17.59
CA SER A 250 -19.39 -11.87 -18.33
C SER A 250 -18.52 -11.84 -19.59
N GLN A 251 -19.00 -11.19 -20.66
CA GLN A 251 -18.28 -11.08 -21.92
C GLN A 251 -16.92 -10.38 -21.74
N THR A 252 -16.88 -9.31 -20.94
CA THR A 252 -15.66 -8.56 -20.62
C THR A 252 -14.57 -9.44 -19.98
N SER A 253 -14.95 -10.34 -19.06
CA SER A 253 -13.99 -11.27 -18.44
C SER A 253 -13.46 -12.30 -19.43
N LYS A 254 -14.29 -12.76 -20.38
CA LYS A 254 -13.84 -13.67 -21.44
C LYS A 254 -12.82 -12.99 -22.35
N ASP A 255 -13.09 -11.76 -22.77
CA ASP A 255 -12.17 -11.00 -23.62
C ASP A 255 -10.81 -10.77 -22.93
N HIS A 256 -10.81 -10.43 -21.64
CA HIS A 256 -9.59 -10.33 -20.84
C HIS A 256 -8.89 -11.68 -20.59
N PHE A 257 -9.64 -12.78 -20.46
CA PHE A 257 -9.04 -14.10 -20.33
C PHE A 257 -8.35 -14.52 -21.64
N TYR A 258 -8.97 -14.26 -22.79
CA TYR A 258 -8.35 -14.44 -24.10
C TYR A 258 -7.10 -13.56 -24.28
N GLU A 259 -7.11 -12.33 -23.77
CA GLU A 259 -5.94 -11.45 -23.74
C GLU A 259 -4.77 -12.07 -22.96
N ILE A 260 -5.04 -12.67 -21.80
CA ILE A 260 -4.02 -13.33 -20.95
C ILE A 260 -3.47 -14.60 -21.61
N LEU A 261 -4.32 -15.39 -22.28
CA LEU A 261 -3.89 -16.60 -22.98
C LEU A 261 -3.07 -16.30 -24.24
N ASN A 262 -3.29 -15.14 -24.86
CA ASN A 262 -2.59 -14.70 -26.07
C ASN A 262 -1.55 -13.61 -25.81
N VAL A 263 -0.97 -13.58 -24.60
CA VAL A 263 0.06 -12.58 -24.26
C VAL A 263 1.26 -12.73 -25.18
N LYS A 264 1.57 -11.65 -25.90
CA LYS A 264 2.70 -11.54 -26.80
C LYS A 264 3.45 -10.24 -26.53
N ASP A 265 4.71 -10.20 -26.93
CA ASP A 265 5.50 -8.97 -27.00
C ASP A 265 4.71 -7.92 -27.81
N ILE A 266 4.65 -6.66 -27.35
CA ILE A 266 3.88 -5.60 -28.02
C ILE A 266 4.28 -5.46 -29.50
N ARG A 267 5.53 -5.77 -29.85
CA ARG A 267 5.99 -5.79 -31.25
C ARG A 267 5.20 -6.75 -32.16
N LYS A 268 4.52 -7.74 -31.58
CA LYS A 268 3.83 -8.84 -32.27
C LYS A 268 2.33 -8.91 -31.94
N GLY A 269 1.78 -7.93 -31.21
CA GLY A 269 0.40 -7.98 -30.72
C GLY A 269 -0.19 -6.60 -30.42
N GLU A 270 -1.44 -6.57 -29.99
CA GLU A 270 -2.14 -5.33 -29.65
C GLU A 270 -1.60 -4.69 -28.37
N ILE A 271 -1.72 -3.36 -28.26
CA ILE A 271 -1.32 -2.60 -27.07
C ILE A 271 -2.40 -2.78 -25.99
N THR A 272 -2.34 -3.90 -25.29
CA THR A 272 -3.21 -4.23 -24.15
C THR A 272 -2.47 -4.12 -22.83
N SER A 273 -3.20 -4.06 -21.71
CA SER A 273 -2.61 -3.98 -20.38
C SER A 273 -1.70 -5.16 -20.05
N SER A 274 -2.05 -6.36 -20.54
CA SER A 274 -1.28 -7.59 -20.30
C SER A 274 -0.02 -7.64 -21.16
N ASN A 275 -0.11 -7.24 -22.43
CA ASN A 275 1.04 -7.18 -23.34
C ASN A 275 2.06 -6.11 -22.90
N ILE A 276 1.58 -4.98 -22.37
CA ILE A 276 2.42 -3.95 -21.72
C ILE A 276 3.24 -4.58 -20.58
N ARG A 277 2.58 -5.20 -19.59
CA ARG A 277 3.28 -5.78 -18.44
C ARG A 277 4.24 -6.89 -18.85
N TYR A 278 3.85 -7.76 -19.78
CA TYR A 278 4.73 -8.79 -20.31
C TYR A 278 6.01 -8.22 -20.90
N THR A 279 5.87 -7.18 -21.73
CA THR A 279 7.01 -6.50 -22.37
C THR A 279 7.92 -5.85 -21.33
N ILE A 280 7.34 -5.15 -20.34
CA ILE A 280 8.06 -4.54 -19.22
C ILE A 280 8.84 -5.59 -18.42
N TYR A 281 8.22 -6.73 -18.10
CA TYR A 281 8.85 -7.79 -17.32
C TYR A 281 9.99 -8.45 -18.08
N LYS A 282 9.80 -8.69 -19.38
CA LYS A 282 10.85 -9.20 -20.26
C LYS A 282 12.05 -8.25 -20.30
N CYS A 283 11.82 -6.96 -20.52
CA CYS A 283 12.88 -5.95 -20.52
C CYS A 283 13.60 -5.87 -19.16
N SER A 284 12.84 -5.87 -18.07
CA SER A 284 13.39 -5.85 -16.70
C SER A 284 14.26 -7.08 -16.44
N PHE A 285 13.82 -8.27 -16.88
CA PHE A 285 14.57 -9.51 -16.69
C PHE A 285 15.84 -9.55 -17.55
N ASP A 286 15.79 -9.05 -18.78
CA ASP A 286 16.96 -8.98 -19.65
C ASP A 286 18.00 -7.95 -19.14
N LEU A 287 17.55 -6.85 -18.53
CA LEU A 287 18.44 -5.91 -17.84
C LEU A 287 19.04 -6.51 -16.56
N PHE A 288 18.25 -7.24 -15.77
CA PHE A 288 18.74 -7.94 -14.59
C PHE A 288 19.87 -8.92 -14.93
N LYS A 289 19.78 -9.65 -16.05
CA LYS A 289 20.85 -10.57 -16.48
C LYS A 289 22.19 -9.87 -16.77
N LYS A 290 22.16 -8.59 -17.16
CA LYS A 290 23.37 -7.81 -17.44
C LYS A 290 24.07 -7.35 -16.16
N GLU A 291 23.29 -6.93 -15.15
CA GLU A 291 23.80 -6.46 -13.86
C GLU A 291 23.12 -7.19 -12.67
N PRO A 292 23.40 -8.49 -12.47
CA PRO A 292 22.60 -9.33 -11.57
C PRO A 292 22.88 -9.12 -10.08
N LEU A 293 24.10 -8.72 -9.71
CA LEU A 293 24.53 -8.70 -8.31
C LEU A 293 24.09 -7.44 -7.57
N LEU A 294 24.44 -6.27 -8.10
CA LEU A 294 24.18 -4.96 -7.50
C LEU A 294 23.09 -4.17 -8.24
N GLY A 295 22.75 -4.55 -9.47
CA GLY A 295 21.86 -3.75 -10.32
C GLY A 295 22.49 -2.42 -10.73
N TYR A 296 21.65 -1.52 -11.21
CA TYR A 296 22.04 -0.22 -11.78
C TYR A 296 21.94 0.94 -10.79
N GLY A 297 21.42 0.68 -9.58
CA GLY A 297 21.24 1.71 -8.57
C GLY A 297 19.94 2.51 -8.70
N VAL A 298 19.61 3.27 -7.65
CA VAL A 298 18.34 4.01 -7.57
C VAL A 298 18.24 5.12 -8.61
N GLY A 299 19.37 5.72 -8.99
CA GLY A 299 19.45 6.80 -9.97
C GLY A 299 19.16 6.35 -11.39
N ASP A 300 19.66 5.17 -11.75
CA ASP A 300 19.85 4.81 -13.15
C ASP A 300 18.91 3.69 -13.62
N ALA A 301 18.44 2.83 -12.71
CA ALA A 301 17.62 1.66 -13.04
C ALA A 301 16.41 1.97 -13.94
N ASN A 302 15.69 3.06 -13.68
CA ASN A 302 14.54 3.44 -14.49
C ASN A 302 14.95 4.00 -15.86
N ASN A 303 16.09 4.68 -15.95
CA ASN A 303 16.62 5.17 -17.22
C ASN A 303 17.04 4.01 -18.11
N GLU A 304 17.71 2.99 -17.56
CA GLU A 304 18.06 1.77 -18.30
C GLU A 304 16.82 1.00 -18.77
N LEU A 305 15.80 0.90 -17.92
CA LEU A 305 14.53 0.31 -18.29
C LEU A 305 13.86 1.07 -19.45
N ILE A 306 13.81 2.40 -19.38
CA ILE A 306 13.23 3.22 -20.45
C ILE A 306 14.05 3.09 -21.75
N LYS A 307 15.38 3.10 -21.68
CA LYS A 307 16.24 2.88 -22.86
C LYS A 307 15.92 1.56 -23.55
N SER A 308 15.64 0.50 -22.78
CA SER A 308 15.27 -0.81 -23.34
C SER A 308 13.95 -0.81 -24.12
N TYR A 309 13.05 0.16 -23.87
CA TYR A 309 11.79 0.28 -24.57
C TYR A 309 11.90 0.95 -25.93
N LYS A 310 12.97 1.70 -26.20
CA LYS A 310 13.10 2.61 -27.35
C LYS A 310 12.79 1.93 -28.68
N ASP A 311 13.30 0.71 -28.87
CA ASP A 311 13.14 -0.07 -30.11
C ASP A 311 11.98 -1.07 -30.04
N ILE A 312 11.18 -1.02 -28.98
CA ILE A 312 10.09 -1.97 -28.70
C ILE A 312 8.73 -1.29 -28.74
N SER A 313 8.58 -0.16 -28.06
CA SER A 313 7.31 0.55 -27.95
C SER A 313 7.54 2.04 -27.69
N SER A 314 7.12 2.88 -28.64
CA SER A 314 7.11 4.33 -28.48
C SER A 314 6.29 4.76 -27.26
N LYS A 315 5.15 4.11 -27.02
CA LYS A 315 4.31 4.37 -25.84
C LYS A 315 5.07 4.15 -24.54
N LEU A 316 5.69 2.98 -24.35
CA LEU A 316 6.44 2.68 -23.13
C LEU A 316 7.62 3.63 -22.92
N PHE A 317 8.29 4.01 -24.03
CA PHE A 317 9.41 4.93 -24.01
C PHE A 317 9.00 6.36 -23.63
N TYR A 318 7.99 6.93 -24.28
CA TYR A 318 7.54 8.30 -24.05
C TYR A 318 6.77 8.47 -22.74
N ASP A 319 5.93 7.50 -22.37
CA ASP A 319 5.19 7.52 -21.10
C ASP A 319 6.08 7.11 -19.90
N ARG A 320 7.34 6.70 -20.16
CA ARG A 320 8.36 6.38 -19.15
C ARG A 320 7.90 5.38 -18.09
N TYR A 321 7.31 4.28 -18.54
CA TYR A 321 6.76 3.22 -17.68
C TYR A 321 7.80 2.64 -16.70
N ASN A 322 7.40 2.41 -15.45
CA ASN A 322 8.22 1.69 -14.47
C ASN A 322 8.10 0.16 -14.68
N SER A 323 8.65 -0.64 -13.76
CA SER A 323 8.60 -2.10 -13.86
C SER A 323 7.24 -2.73 -13.56
N HIS A 324 6.24 -1.98 -13.08
CA HIS A 324 4.95 -2.45 -12.57
C HIS A 324 5.03 -3.68 -11.65
N ASN A 325 6.17 -3.83 -10.97
CA ASN A 325 6.49 -4.90 -10.05
C ASN A 325 7.65 -4.43 -9.18
N GLN A 326 7.38 -4.30 -7.88
CA GLN A 326 8.34 -3.78 -6.91
C GLN A 326 9.56 -4.72 -6.74
N TYR A 327 9.38 -6.04 -6.91
CA TYR A 327 10.49 -7.00 -6.81
C TYR A 327 11.43 -6.90 -8.00
N LEU A 328 10.91 -6.75 -9.22
CA LEU A 328 11.72 -6.44 -10.40
C LEU A 328 12.42 -5.09 -10.24
N SER A 329 11.75 -4.10 -9.65
CA SER A 329 12.39 -2.82 -9.34
C SER A 329 13.55 -2.99 -8.37
N PHE A 330 13.40 -3.80 -7.31
CA PHE A 330 14.50 -4.10 -6.40
C PHE A 330 15.65 -4.80 -7.12
N LEU A 331 15.39 -5.77 -7.99
CA LEU A 331 16.44 -6.40 -8.80
C LEU A 331 17.20 -5.38 -9.66
N LEU A 332 16.49 -4.46 -10.31
CA LEU A 332 17.14 -3.46 -11.16
C LEU A 332 17.92 -2.41 -10.34
N ARG A 333 17.46 -2.07 -9.13
CA ARG A 333 18.08 -1.03 -8.29
C ARG A 333 19.22 -1.54 -7.42
N ILE A 334 19.06 -2.71 -6.78
CA ILE A 334 20.00 -3.23 -5.77
C ILE A 334 20.39 -4.69 -6.01
N GLY A 335 20.04 -5.23 -7.18
CA GLY A 335 20.42 -6.56 -7.61
C GLY A 335 19.83 -7.70 -6.77
N LEU A 336 20.31 -8.90 -7.04
CA LEU A 336 19.90 -10.11 -6.35
C LEU A 336 20.28 -10.08 -4.86
N ILE A 337 21.44 -9.52 -4.53
CA ILE A 337 21.92 -9.43 -3.14
C ILE A 337 20.95 -8.55 -2.32
N GLY A 338 20.64 -7.37 -2.83
CA GLY A 338 19.69 -6.47 -2.18
C GLY A 338 18.29 -7.07 -2.05
N LEU A 339 17.79 -7.73 -3.11
CA LEU A 339 16.49 -8.41 -3.05
C LEU A 339 16.47 -9.51 -1.98
N ILE A 340 17.50 -10.37 -1.88
CA ILE A 340 17.55 -11.44 -0.88
C ILE A 340 17.51 -10.85 0.55
N LEU A 341 18.22 -9.76 0.80
CA LEU A 341 18.22 -9.11 2.10
C LEU A 341 16.85 -8.48 2.42
N ILE A 342 16.16 -7.91 1.43
CA ILE A 342 14.78 -7.43 1.60
C ILE A 342 13.84 -8.61 1.91
N LEU A 343 13.91 -9.71 1.16
CA LEU A 343 13.08 -10.89 1.38
C LEU A 343 13.34 -11.54 2.75
N ALA A 344 14.59 -11.55 3.21
CA ALA A 344 14.94 -12.00 4.56
C ALA A 344 14.29 -11.09 5.64
N SER A 345 14.28 -9.77 5.43
CA SER A 345 13.59 -8.85 6.34
C SER A 345 12.08 -9.09 6.34
N PHE A 346 11.47 -9.32 5.17
CA PHE A 346 10.05 -9.66 5.06
C PHE A 346 9.71 -10.97 5.75
N PHE A 347 10.52 -12.01 5.55
CA PHE A 347 10.35 -13.28 6.24
C PHE A 347 10.39 -13.10 7.76
N PHE A 348 11.37 -12.36 8.29
CA PHE A 348 11.45 -12.08 9.72
C PHE A 348 10.22 -11.33 10.25
N LEU A 349 9.76 -10.29 9.54
CA LEU A 349 8.56 -9.53 9.89
C LEU A 349 7.33 -10.45 9.95
N PHE A 350 7.17 -11.31 8.93
CA PHE A 350 6.08 -12.26 8.82
C PHE A 350 6.11 -13.30 9.95
N SER A 351 7.26 -13.94 10.20
CA SER A 351 7.43 -14.91 11.28
C SER A 351 7.10 -14.31 12.65
N LYS A 352 7.50 -13.06 12.90
CA LYS A 352 7.18 -12.34 14.14
C LYS A 352 5.67 -12.05 14.23
N GLY A 353 5.02 -11.71 13.13
CA GLY A 353 3.57 -11.55 13.05
C GLY A 353 2.82 -12.83 13.45
N ILE A 354 3.24 -13.98 12.92
CA ILE A 354 2.69 -15.31 13.26
C ILE A 354 2.92 -15.63 14.73
N LYS A 355 4.18 -15.52 15.20
CA LYS A 355 4.54 -15.84 16.59
C LYS A 355 3.71 -15.05 17.59
N ASN A 356 3.40 -13.80 17.27
CA ASN A 356 2.60 -12.93 18.14
C ASN A 356 1.09 -13.10 17.93
N SER A 357 0.62 -13.94 17.01
CA SER A 357 -0.79 -14.04 16.61
C SER A 357 -1.38 -12.68 16.20
N ASN A 358 -0.57 -11.82 15.56
CA ASN A 358 -0.99 -10.49 15.12
C ASN A 358 -1.66 -10.58 13.74
N TYR A 359 -2.89 -11.10 13.70
CA TYR A 359 -3.58 -11.34 12.44
C TYR A 359 -3.83 -10.06 11.63
N LEU A 360 -4.09 -8.92 12.29
CA LEU A 360 -4.27 -7.65 11.60
C LEU A 360 -2.98 -7.21 10.88
N PHE A 361 -1.83 -7.28 11.57
CA PHE A 361 -0.54 -7.02 10.94
C PHE A 361 -0.28 -7.98 9.78
N LEU A 362 -0.52 -9.28 9.97
CA LEU A 362 -0.31 -10.27 8.93
C LEU A 362 -1.19 -10.01 7.70
N MET A 363 -2.45 -9.64 7.88
CA MET A 363 -3.34 -9.28 6.76
C MET A 363 -2.80 -8.08 5.99
N VAL A 364 -2.51 -6.97 6.68
CA VAL A 364 -2.01 -5.74 6.04
C VAL A 364 -0.66 -5.97 5.37
N PHE A 365 0.27 -6.64 6.05
CA PHE A 365 1.59 -6.89 5.52
C PHE A 365 1.54 -7.82 4.30
N SER A 366 0.77 -8.92 4.38
CA SER A 366 0.55 -9.82 3.24
C SER A 366 -0.09 -9.11 2.05
N PHE A 367 -1.07 -8.23 2.32
CA PHE A 367 -1.73 -7.45 1.27
C PHE A 367 -0.72 -6.61 0.49
N TYR A 368 0.16 -5.87 1.18
CA TYR A 368 1.21 -5.10 0.52
C TYR A 368 2.24 -5.97 -0.21
N LEU A 369 2.64 -7.11 0.37
CA LEU A 369 3.56 -8.04 -0.31
C LEU A 369 2.97 -8.60 -1.61
N LEU A 370 1.66 -8.87 -1.64
CA LEU A 370 0.96 -9.31 -2.84
C LEU A 370 0.84 -8.17 -3.86
N GLU A 371 0.49 -6.97 -3.41
CA GLU A 371 0.39 -5.82 -4.29
C GLU A 371 1.71 -5.46 -4.99
N MET A 372 2.84 -5.65 -4.29
CA MET A 372 4.19 -5.46 -4.84
C MET A 372 4.49 -6.32 -6.08
N PHE A 373 3.73 -7.39 -6.35
CA PHE A 373 3.85 -8.15 -7.61
C PHE A 373 3.24 -7.44 -8.82
N THR A 374 2.39 -6.44 -8.60
CA THR A 374 1.59 -5.79 -9.66
C THR A 374 1.80 -4.28 -9.77
N GLU A 375 2.46 -3.66 -8.78
CA GLU A 375 2.74 -2.23 -8.77
C GLU A 375 4.01 -1.89 -7.98
N ASN A 376 4.65 -0.78 -8.35
CA ASN A 376 5.81 -0.20 -7.64
C ASN A 376 5.33 0.70 -6.50
N ILE A 377 4.68 0.11 -5.49
CA ILE A 377 4.04 0.86 -4.40
C ILE A 377 5.03 1.75 -3.65
N LEU A 378 6.27 1.30 -3.51
CA LEU A 378 7.27 1.97 -2.69
C LEU A 378 8.05 3.06 -3.42
N GLU A 379 7.63 3.42 -4.63
CA GLU A 379 8.30 4.45 -5.44
C GLU A 379 7.51 5.75 -5.59
N ARG A 380 6.31 5.80 -5.01
CA ARG A 380 5.45 7.00 -4.99
C ARG A 380 5.00 7.26 -3.56
N GLN A 381 4.97 8.54 -3.20
CA GLN A 381 4.66 9.00 -1.85
C GLN A 381 3.34 8.41 -1.31
N ASP A 382 2.28 8.36 -2.12
CA ASP A 382 0.96 7.85 -1.70
C ASP A 382 1.02 6.39 -1.23
N GLY A 383 1.77 5.53 -1.92
CA GLY A 383 1.95 4.14 -1.51
C GLY A 383 2.91 3.98 -0.32
N VAL A 384 4.00 4.75 -0.32
CA VAL A 384 5.06 4.62 0.69
C VAL A 384 4.58 4.99 2.09
N ILE A 385 3.80 6.08 2.22
CA ILE A 385 3.40 6.60 3.54
C ILE A 385 2.61 5.55 4.33
N PHE A 386 1.51 5.04 3.75
CA PHE A 386 0.63 4.12 4.47
C PHE A 386 1.26 2.75 4.66
N TYR A 387 2.06 2.25 3.70
CA TYR A 387 2.85 1.03 3.91
C TYR A 387 3.73 1.18 5.15
N SER A 388 4.55 2.22 5.17
CA SER A 388 5.56 2.42 6.21
C SER A 388 4.92 2.67 7.57
N PHE A 389 3.86 3.50 7.62
CA PHE A 389 3.14 3.82 8.84
C PHE A 389 2.41 2.60 9.42
N PHE A 390 1.56 1.92 8.65
CA PHE A 390 0.75 0.83 9.17
C PHE A 390 1.57 -0.42 9.50
N VAL A 391 2.57 -0.78 8.68
CA VAL A 391 3.46 -1.90 8.98
C VAL A 391 4.21 -1.64 10.30
N SER A 392 4.76 -0.44 10.47
CA SER A 392 5.46 -0.06 11.70
C SER A 392 4.53 -0.08 12.92
N LEU A 393 3.38 0.61 12.82
CA LEU A 393 2.40 0.72 13.89
C LEU A 393 1.84 -0.63 14.33
N LEU A 394 1.35 -1.42 13.38
CA LEU A 394 0.67 -2.68 13.68
C LEU A 394 1.66 -3.72 14.25
N GLN A 395 2.93 -3.66 13.88
CA GLN A 395 3.95 -4.53 14.48
C GLN A 395 4.15 -4.22 15.97
N VAL A 396 4.11 -2.95 16.36
CA VAL A 396 4.26 -2.53 17.76
C VAL A 396 2.98 -2.76 18.57
N TYR A 397 1.81 -2.49 17.98
CA TYR A 397 0.50 -2.60 18.62
C TYR A 397 0.32 -3.90 19.42
N ASN A 398 0.66 -5.05 18.83
CA ASN A 398 0.37 -6.34 19.47
C ASN A 398 1.37 -6.76 20.57
N LYS A 399 2.55 -6.13 20.68
CA LYS A 399 3.41 -6.32 21.86
C LYS A 399 2.68 -5.89 23.14
N SER A 400 1.87 -4.84 23.06
CA SER A 400 1.15 -4.29 24.21
C SER A 400 -0.04 -5.15 24.69
N LYS A 401 -0.54 -6.08 23.86
CA LYS A 401 -1.61 -7.03 24.23
C LYS A 401 -1.09 -8.28 24.94
N ILE A 402 0.20 -8.59 24.80
CA ILE A 402 0.82 -9.77 25.43
C ILE A 402 1.35 -9.43 26.83
N GLU A 403 1.61 -8.14 27.11
CA GLU A 403 2.14 -7.64 28.38
C GLU A 403 1.06 -7.07 29.33
N THR A 404 -0.23 -7.22 28.99
CA THR A 404 -1.39 -6.95 29.86
C THR A 404 -2.21 -8.20 30.03
#